data_AF-A0A7D9LW46-F1
#
_entry.id   AF-A0A7D9LW46-F1
#
_cell.length_a   1.000
_cell.length_b   1.000
_cell.length_c   1.000
_cell.angle_alpha   90.00
_cell.angle_beta   90.00
_cell.angle_gamma   90.00
#
_symmetry.space_group_name_H-M   'P 1'
#
loop_
_entity.id
_entity.type
_entity.pdbx_description
1 polymer ?
#
loop_
_entity_poly.entity_id
_entity_poly.type
_entity_poly.pdbx_seq_one_letter_code
_entity_poly.pdbx_strand_id
1 'polypeptide(L)' 'MTTLFELHNVLYQLQHGVRHGRSCETQLLELTTTLQANLNATAQTDLVIMDFSKAFDTVCHNLKLLAKLDFY' A
#
# COMPACT_ATOMS: atom_id res chain seq x y z
N MET A 1 -7.01 -10.61 12.76
CA MET A 1 -5.79 -9.86 12.40
C MET A 1 -6.08 -8.64 11.53
N THR A 2 -6.95 -8.75 10.51
CA THR A 2 -7.43 -7.60 9.71
C THR A 2 -8.25 -6.59 10.51
N THR A 3 -9.02 -7.06 11.50
CA THR A 3 -9.90 -6.21 12.33
C THR A 3 -9.16 -5.15 13.16
N LEU A 4 -7.95 -5.42 13.65
CA LEU A 4 -7.16 -4.44 14.43
C LEU A 4 -6.69 -3.28 13.54
N PHE A 5 -6.14 -3.60 12.37
CA PHE A 5 -5.63 -2.59 11.46
C PHE A 5 -6.73 -1.72 10.84
N GLU A 6 -7.91 -2.30 10.62
CA GLU A 6 -9.10 -1.58 10.15
C GLU A 6 -9.70 -0.70 11.25
N LEU A 7 -9.76 -1.17 12.50
CA LEU A 7 -10.30 -0.41 13.62
C LEU A 7 -9.49 0.87 13.91
N HIS A 8 -8.16 0.78 13.82
CA HIS A 8 -7.27 1.91 14.08
C HIS A 8 -6.90 2.72 12.82
N ASN A 9 -7.53 2.41 11.67
CA ASN A 9 -7.28 3.05 10.37
C ASN A 9 -5.77 3.19 10.03
N VAL A 10 -5.00 2.16 10.36
CA VAL A 10 -3.52 2.17 10.26
C VAL A 10 -3.06 1.96 8.81
N LEU A 11 -3.90 1.34 7.98
CA LEU A 11 -3.58 1.02 6.60
C LEU A 11 -3.85 2.20 5.68
N TYR A 12 -2.90 2.48 4.79
CA TYR A 12 -3.12 3.50 3.76
C TYR A 12 -4.29 3.14 2.84
N GLN A 13 -5.02 4.14 2.35
CA GLN A 13 -6.25 3.91 1.60
C GLN A 13 -6.03 3.07 0.35
N LEU A 14 -4.93 3.28 -0.38
CA LEU A 14 -4.57 2.51 -1.59
C LEU A 14 -3.71 1.28 -1.27
N GLN A 15 -3.66 0.83 -0.02
CA GLN A 15 -2.98 -0.42 0.31
C GLN A 15 -3.90 -1.61 0.04
N HIS A 16 -3.57 -2.39 -1.00
CA HIS A 16 -4.29 -3.63 -1.35
C HIS A 16 -3.71 -4.87 -0.66
N GLY A 17 -2.43 -4.85 -0.31
CA GLY A 17 -1.78 -5.94 0.42
C GLY A 17 -2.23 -6.01 1.88
N VAL A 18 -2.48 -7.24 2.36
CA VAL A 18 -2.80 -7.53 3.78
C VAL A 18 -4.05 -6.77 4.27
N ARG A 19 -5.05 -6.58 3.40
CA ARG A 19 -6.31 -5.90 3.72
C ARG A 19 -7.50 -6.73 3.28
N HIS A 20 -8.54 -6.81 4.10
CA HIS A 20 -9.74 -7.53 3.72
C HIS A 20 -10.50 -6.78 2.60
N GLY A 21 -11.10 -7.54 1.67
CA GLY A 21 -11.86 -6.97 0.56
C GLY A 21 -11.04 -6.25 -0.51
N ARG A 22 -9.70 -6.33 -0.47
CA ARG A 22 -8.82 -5.86 -1.55
C ARG A 22 -7.93 -7.00 -2.05
N SER A 23 -7.64 -6.97 -3.36
CA SER A 23 -6.82 -7.98 -4.02
C SER A 23 -5.87 -7.34 -5.03
N CYS A 24 -5.00 -8.15 -5.63
CA CYS A 24 -4.10 -7.69 -6.69
C CYS A 24 -4.89 -7.22 -7.93
N GLU A 25 -6.01 -7.87 -8.23
CA GLU A 25 -6.90 -7.51 -9.33
C GLU A 25 -7.52 -6.12 -9.11
N THR A 26 -7.98 -5.81 -7.89
CA THR A 26 -8.52 -4.48 -7.61
C THR A 26 -7.46 -3.40 -7.69
N GLN A 27 -6.22 -3.69 -7.28
CA GLN A 27 -5.09 -2.76 -7.44
C GLN A 27 -4.79 -2.49 -8.92
N LEU A 28 -4.74 -3.55 -9.73
CA LEU A 28 -4.47 -3.45 -11.16
C LEU A 28 -5.60 -2.70 -11.89
N LEU A 29 -6.86 -2.95 -11.52
CA LEU A 29 -8.01 -2.25 -12.08
C LEU A 29 -7.99 -0.76 -11.75
N GLU A 30 -7.71 -0.37 -10.49
CA GLU A 30 -7.58 1.04 -10.10
C GLU A 30 -6.43 1.74 -10.83
N LEU A 31 -5.27 1.09 -10.94
CA LEU A 31 -4.11 1.61 -11.65
C LEU A 31 -4.42 1.85 -13.14
N THR A 32 -4.94 0.82 -13.82
CA THR A 32 -5.26 0.90 -15.26
C THR A 32 -6.33 1.95 -15.55
N THR A 33 -7.35 2.05 -14.71
CA THR A 33 -8.39 3.08 -14.81
C THR A 33 -7.79 4.49 -14.69
N THR A 34 -6.88 4.69 -13.73
CA THR A 34 -6.19 5.97 -13.54
C THR A 34 -5.30 6.33 -14.73
N LEU A 35 -4.53 5.36 -15.25
CA LEU A 35 -3.70 5.55 -16.43
C LEU A 35 -4.52 5.91 -17.66
N GLN A 36 -5.66 5.25 -17.88
CA GLN A 36 -6.57 5.56 -18.98
C GLN A 36 -7.16 6.97 -18.85
N ALA A 37 -7.57 7.38 -17.65
CA ALA A 37 -8.09 8.73 -17.41
C ALA A 37 -7.05 9.81 -17.72
N ASN A 38 -5.81 9.61 -17.26
CA ASN A 38 -4.71 10.54 -17.53
C ASN A 38 -4.34 10.59 -19.01
N LEU A 39 -4.35 9.44 -19.68
CA LEU A 39 -4.10 9.35 -21.12
C LEU A 39 -5.15 10.15 -21.90
N ASN A 40 -6.44 10.00 -21.55
CA ASN A 40 -7.54 10.75 -22.16
C ASN A 40 -7.42 12.26 -21.90
N ALA A 41 -6.87 12.66 -20.75
CA ALA A 41 -6.60 14.05 -20.40
C ALA A 41 -5.31 14.61 -21.03
N THR A 42 -4.57 13.82 -21.82
CA THR A 42 -3.24 14.17 -22.35
C THR A 42 -2.25 14.60 -21.26
N ALA A 43 -2.42 14.08 -20.04
CA ALA A 43 -1.58 14.41 -18.90
C ALA A 43 -0.33 13.53 -18.89
N GLN A 44 0.85 14.16 -18.72
CA GLN A 44 2.08 13.41 -18.48
C GLN A 44 1.93 12.61 -17.18
N THR A 45 2.16 11.30 -17.27
CA THR A 45 2.07 10.38 -16.14
C THR A 45 3.32 9.52 -16.09
N ASP A 46 4.03 9.58 -14.98
CA ASP A 46 5.23 8.79 -14.71
C ASP A 46 4.92 7.71 -13.66
N LEU A 47 5.31 6.46 -13.93
CA LEU A 47 5.08 5.33 -13.03
C LEU A 47 6.41 4.89 -12.41
N VAL A 48 6.48 4.89 -11.08
CA VAL A 48 7.62 4.37 -10.32
C VAL A 48 7.21 3.08 -9.61
N ILE A 49 7.89 1.98 -9.94
CA ILE A 49 7.70 0.69 -9.30
C ILE A 49 8.88 0.47 -8.34
N MET A 50 8.57 0.16 -7.09
CA MET A 50 9.55 -0.07 -6.03
C MET A 50 9.34 -1.46 -5.43
N ASP A 51 10.44 -2.12 -5.09
CA ASP A 51 10.42 -3.40 -4.37
C ASP A 51 11.51 -3.40 -3.28
N PHE A 52 11.27 -4.11 -2.18
CA PHE A 52 12.18 -4.20 -1.06
C PHE A 52 12.87 -5.57 -1.04
N SER A 53 14.20 -5.59 -1.08
CA SER A 53 14.95 -6.82 -0.85
C SER A 53 14.76 -7.30 0.59
N LYS A 54 14.28 -8.53 0.77
CA LYS A 54 14.05 -9.16 2.09
C LYS A 54 13.25 -8.27 3.04
N ALA A 55 12.08 -7.83 2.58
CA ALA A 55 11.24 -6.84 3.26
C ALA A 55 10.89 -7.20 4.72
N PHE A 56 10.79 -8.48 5.06
CA PHE A 56 10.48 -8.91 6.43
C PHE A 56 11.72 -9.12 7.31
N ASP A 57 12.85 -9.51 6.72
CA ASP A 57 14.10 -9.77 7.46
C ASP A 57 14.86 -8.48 7.81
N THR A 58 14.64 -7.41 7.04
CA THR A 58 15.42 -6.16 7.13
C THR A 58 14.77 -5.08 8.00
N VAL A 59 13.59 -5.36 8.57
CA VAL A 59 12.89 -4.40 9.43
C VAL A 59 13.57 -4.34 10.80
N CYS A 60 14.11 -3.17 11.15
CA CYS A 60 14.69 -2.94 12.47
C CYS A 60 13.62 -3.06 13.58
N HIS A 61 13.74 -4.09 14.41
CA HIS A 61 12.78 -4.36 15.49
C HIS A 61 12.69 -3.21 16.50
N ASN A 62 13.83 -2.76 17.04
CA ASN A 62 13.86 -1.84 18.18
C ASN A 62 13.49 -0.40 17.81
N LEU A 63 14.04 0.12 16.71
CA LEU A 63 13.85 1.53 16.35
C LEU A 63 12.61 1.79 15.48
N LYS A 64 12.13 0.78 14.75
CA LYS A 64 11.10 0.97 13.71
C LYS A 64 9.82 0.20 13.97
N LEU A 65 9.90 -1.06 14.41
CA LEU A 65 8.69 -1.85 14.66
C LEU A 65 8.08 -1.51 16.02
N LEU A 66 8.86 -1.57 17.11
CA LEU A 66 8.35 -1.31 18.46
C LEU A 66 7.88 0.14 18.63
N ALA A 67 8.68 1.11 18.18
CA ALA A 67 8.27 2.53 18.20
C ALA A 67 6.98 2.79 17.40
N LYS A 68 6.74 2.04 16.31
CA LYS A 68 5.49 2.13 15.55
C LYS A 68 4.32 1.53 16.31
N LEU A 69 4.52 0.44 17.06
CA LEU A 69 3.47 -0.16 17.89
C LEU A 69 3.11 0.72 19.08
N ASP A 70 4.09 1.35 19.74
CA ASP A 70 3.83 2.24 20.89
C ASP A 70 3.11 3.55 20.51
N PHE A 71 3.17 3.96 19.25
CA PHE A 71 2.52 5.16 18.75
C PHE A 71 1.00 5.01 18.54
N TYR A 72 0.51 3.78 18.32
CA TYR A 72 -0.91 3.48 18.05
C TYR A 72 -1.62 2.93 19.29
#